data_AF-A0A286GY89-F1
#
_entry.id   AF-A0A286GY89-F1
#
_cell.length_a   1.000
_cell.length_b   1.000
_cell.length_c   1.000
_cell.angle_alpha   90.00
_cell.angle_beta   90.00
_cell.angle_gamma   90.00
#
_symmetry.space_group_name_H-M   'P 1'
#
loop_
_entity.id
_entity.type
_entity.pdbx_description
1 polymer ?
#
loop_
_entity_poly.entity_id
_entity_poly.type
_entity_poly.pdbx_seq_one_letter_code
_entity_poly.pdbx_strand_id
1 'polypeptide(L)'
;MRETREVLQSTGRQLPRRLVQLYAGLALYGVSMALIVTSTLGNMPWDVLHQGLADRLDRSIGTVAIAVGALVLLAWLPLRQRPGLGTVSNVVVLGLVLDATLAVLPDPTSLPARAGFLVAGILLNGVATAAYIGVHLGPGPRDGLMTGLVRRTGRSVRLVRTSIEVAVVAVGWLLGGTLGIGTVLYAVAIGPLVQVLLPLLSVSPAGRPTRPAAAPLPRG
;
A
#
# COMPACT_ATOMS: atom_id res chain seq x y z
N MET A 1 1.56 -37.71 7.24
CA MET A 1 0.20 -37.31 7.70
C MET A 1 0.20 -36.42 8.96
N ARG A 2 1.06 -36.63 9.98
CA ARG A 2 1.15 -35.72 11.16
C ARG A 2 1.69 -34.32 10.81
N GLU A 3 2.73 -34.27 9.99
CA GLU A 3 3.37 -33.02 9.54
C GLU A 3 2.40 -32.12 8.73
N THR A 4 1.57 -32.71 7.86
CA THR A 4 0.52 -31.99 7.12
C THR A 4 -0.56 -31.41 8.05
N ARG A 5 -0.92 -32.12 9.14
CA ARG A 5 -1.86 -31.60 10.16
C ARG A 5 -1.24 -30.48 10.99
N GLU A 6 0.05 -30.54 11.32
CA GLU A 6 0.75 -29.49 12.07
C GLU A 6 0.94 -28.20 11.24
N VAL A 7 1.21 -28.32 9.94
CA VAL A 7 1.25 -27.17 9.01
C VAL A 7 -0.15 -26.55 8.85
N LEU A 8 -1.20 -27.36 8.72
CA LEU A 8 -2.57 -26.85 8.64
C LEU A 8 -3.04 -26.23 9.96
N GLN A 9 -2.68 -26.81 11.11
CA GLN A 9 -3.00 -26.27 12.44
C GLN A 9 -2.23 -24.98 12.73
N SER A 10 -0.95 -24.87 12.36
CA SER A 10 -0.17 -23.64 12.51
C SER A 10 -0.65 -22.52 11.59
N THR A 11 -1.07 -22.86 10.36
CA THR A 11 -1.66 -21.91 9.41
C THR A 11 -3.00 -21.36 9.93
N GLY A 12 -3.85 -22.21 10.51
CA GLY A 12 -5.12 -21.79 11.11
C GLY A 12 -4.95 -20.92 12.36
N ARG A 13 -3.94 -21.20 13.20
CA ARG A 13 -3.69 -20.46 14.45
C ARG A 13 -3.14 -19.05 14.21
N GLN A 14 -2.48 -18.82 13.07
CA GLN A 14 -1.96 -17.50 12.70
C GLN A 14 -2.97 -16.65 11.91
N LEU A 15 -4.05 -17.23 11.39
CA LEU A 15 -5.04 -16.51 10.60
C LEU A 15 -5.69 -15.34 11.36
N PRO A 16 -6.12 -15.49 12.64
CA PRO A 16 -6.66 -14.36 13.40
C PRO A 16 -5.66 -13.21 13.54
N ARG A 17 -4.39 -13.51 13.86
CA ARG A 17 -3.32 -12.51 13.95
C ARG A 17 -3.12 -11.79 12.62
N ARG A 18 -3.08 -12.54 11.50
CA ARG A 18 -2.93 -11.98 10.16
C ARG A 18 -4.11 -11.08 9.77
N LEU A 19 -5.34 -11.44 10.15
CA LEU A 19 -6.52 -10.63 9.90
C LEU A 19 -6.52 -9.35 10.74
N VAL A 20 -6.23 -9.46 12.04
CA VAL A 20 -6.13 -8.28 12.92
C VAL A 20 -5.07 -7.32 12.40
N GLN A 21 -3.88 -7.84 12.06
CA GLN A 21 -2.80 -7.02 11.52
C GLN A 21 -3.13 -6.45 10.14
N LEU A 22 -3.85 -7.18 9.27
CA LEU A 22 -4.34 -6.66 7.99
C LEU A 22 -5.23 -5.43 8.23
N TYR A 23 -6.30 -5.58 9.01
CA TYR A 23 -7.28 -4.51 9.18
C TYR A 23 -6.73 -3.33 9.97
N ALA A 24 -5.88 -3.57 10.98
CA ALA A 24 -5.15 -2.51 11.66
C ALA A 24 -4.24 -1.76 10.68
N GLY A 25 -3.46 -2.49 9.85
CA GLY A 25 -2.61 -1.90 8.83
C GLY A 25 -3.40 -1.06 7.82
N LEU A 26 -4.53 -1.57 7.32
CA LEU A 26 -5.39 -0.83 6.38
C LEU A 26 -6.03 0.42 7.01
N ALA A 27 -6.47 0.34 8.27
CA ALA A 27 -6.99 1.50 8.99
C ALA A 27 -5.92 2.57 9.20
N LEU A 28 -4.73 2.20 9.67
CA LEU A 28 -3.60 3.13 9.80
C LEU A 28 -3.21 3.74 8.46
N TYR A 29 -3.33 2.98 7.37
CA TYR A 29 -3.05 3.50 6.03
C TYR A 29 -4.08 4.58 5.66
N GLY A 30 -5.38 4.33 5.81
CA GLY A 30 -6.41 5.35 5.55
C GLY A 30 -6.22 6.62 6.39
N VAL A 31 -5.87 6.49 7.67
CA VAL A 31 -5.54 7.62 8.54
C VAL A 31 -4.31 8.37 8.02
N SER A 32 -3.27 7.65 7.60
CA SER A 32 -2.05 8.25 7.05
C SER A 32 -2.32 9.04 5.75
N MET A 33 -3.22 8.54 4.90
CA MET A 33 -3.66 9.25 3.69
C MET A 33 -4.33 10.57 4.08
N ALA A 34 -5.26 10.55 5.04
CA ALA A 34 -5.95 11.74 5.51
C ALA A 34 -4.97 12.78 6.06
N LEU A 35 -4.01 12.38 6.89
CA LEU A 35 -2.97 13.29 7.41
C LEU A 35 -2.16 13.95 6.29
N ILE A 36 -1.74 13.17 5.28
CA ILE A 36 -0.97 13.70 4.14
C ILE A 36 -1.82 14.66 3.31
N VAL A 37 -3.06 14.29 2.98
CA VAL A 37 -3.98 15.13 2.20
C VAL A 37 -4.28 16.44 2.92
N THR A 38 -4.66 16.37 4.20
CA THR A 38 -4.97 17.54 5.03
C THR A 38 -3.75 18.44 5.29
N SER A 39 -2.52 17.91 5.15
CA SER A 39 -1.31 18.75 5.21
C SER A 39 -1.28 19.81 4.10
N THR A 40 -1.94 19.56 2.96
CA THR A 40 -1.95 20.39 1.75
C THR A 40 -0.56 20.77 1.22
N LEU A 41 0.49 20.04 1.62
CA LEU A 41 1.89 20.26 1.18
C LEU A 41 2.29 19.36 -0.01
N GLY A 42 1.35 18.56 -0.51
CA GLY A 42 1.55 17.56 -1.57
C GLY A 42 1.11 16.17 -1.12
N ASN A 43 0.59 15.38 -2.06
CA ASN A 43 0.04 14.06 -1.78
C ASN A 43 0.94 12.91 -2.23
N MET A 44 0.61 11.69 -1.78
CA MET A 44 1.19 10.47 -2.33
C MET A 44 0.83 10.33 -3.83
N PRO A 45 1.64 9.66 -4.68
CA PRO A 45 1.44 9.64 -6.13
C PRO A 45 0.03 9.31 -6.62
N TRP A 46 -0.62 8.31 -6.01
CA TRP A 46 -1.99 7.92 -6.37
C TRP A 46 -3.05 8.86 -5.78
N ASP A 47 -2.76 9.50 -4.66
CA ASP A 47 -3.69 10.46 -4.05
C ASP A 47 -3.67 11.81 -4.76
N VAL A 48 -2.62 12.13 -5.51
CA VAL A 48 -2.65 13.22 -6.49
C VAL A 48 -3.74 12.93 -7.54
N LEU A 49 -3.83 11.68 -8.03
CA LEU A 49 -4.90 11.27 -8.94
C LEU A 49 -6.27 11.24 -8.27
N HIS A 50 -6.38 10.63 -7.08
CA HIS A 50 -7.66 10.52 -6.38
C HIS A 50 -8.24 11.89 -6.04
N GLN A 51 -7.41 12.82 -5.54
CA GLN A 51 -7.84 14.19 -5.26
C GLN A 51 -8.28 14.91 -6.54
N GLY A 52 -7.47 14.89 -7.60
CA GLY A 52 -7.82 15.56 -8.86
C GLY A 52 -9.11 15.01 -9.48
N LEU A 53 -9.36 13.71 -9.39
CA LEU A 53 -10.64 13.10 -9.82
C LEU A 53 -11.80 13.44 -8.88
N ALA A 54 -11.57 13.46 -7.57
CA ALA A 54 -12.58 13.83 -6.57
C ALA A 54 -13.13 15.23 -6.81
N ASP A 55 -12.24 16.19 -7.04
CA ASP A 55 -12.60 17.59 -7.32
C ASP A 55 -13.41 17.73 -8.62
N ARG A 56 -13.11 16.92 -9.64
CA ARG A 56 -13.80 16.96 -10.94
C ARG A 56 -15.13 16.23 -10.97
N LEU A 57 -15.28 15.22 -10.13
CA LEU A 57 -16.47 14.37 -10.07
C LEU A 57 -17.45 14.79 -8.97
N ASP A 58 -17.08 15.79 -8.15
CA ASP A 58 -17.82 16.21 -6.95
C ASP A 58 -18.11 15.02 -6.02
N ARG A 59 -17.04 14.26 -5.72
CA ARG A 59 -17.09 13.08 -4.85
C ARG A 59 -15.98 13.12 -3.82
N SER A 60 -16.14 12.40 -2.72
CA SER A 60 -15.10 12.26 -1.71
C SER A 60 -13.87 11.53 -2.26
N ILE A 61 -12.70 11.86 -1.74
CA ILE A 61 -11.43 11.23 -2.14
C ILE A 61 -11.46 9.72 -1.87
N GLY A 62 -12.04 9.28 -0.76
CA GLY A 62 -12.21 7.87 -0.44
C GLY A 62 -13.10 7.12 -1.41
N THR A 63 -14.22 7.71 -1.85
CA THR A 63 -15.09 7.14 -2.89
C THR A 63 -14.33 6.98 -4.20
N VAL A 64 -13.58 7.99 -4.62
CA VAL A 64 -12.76 7.92 -5.84
C VAL A 64 -11.65 6.89 -5.72
N ALA A 65 -10.97 6.80 -4.56
CA ALA A 65 -9.95 5.79 -4.31
C ALA A 65 -10.52 4.37 -4.41
N ILE A 66 -11.72 4.13 -3.90
CA ILE A 66 -12.44 2.84 -4.06
C ILE A 66 -12.73 2.57 -5.54
N ALA A 67 -13.28 3.54 -6.26
CA ALA A 67 -13.63 3.40 -7.67
C ALA A 67 -12.38 3.12 -8.53
N VAL A 68 -11.32 3.90 -8.38
CA VAL A 68 -10.04 3.71 -9.08
C VAL A 68 -9.42 2.36 -8.71
N GLY A 69 -9.44 1.98 -7.44
CA GLY A 69 -8.99 0.67 -6.98
C GLY A 69 -9.75 -0.47 -7.65
N ALA A 70 -11.07 -0.37 -7.75
CA ALA A 70 -11.91 -1.35 -8.46
C ALA A 70 -11.59 -1.41 -9.96
N LEU A 71 -11.40 -0.26 -10.62
CA LEU A 71 -10.99 -0.19 -12.04
C LEU A 71 -9.63 -0.86 -12.25
N VAL A 72 -8.67 -0.65 -11.35
CA VAL A 72 -7.36 -1.32 -11.41
C VAL A 72 -7.51 -2.83 -11.24
N LEU A 73 -8.39 -3.30 -10.35
CA LEU A 73 -8.67 -4.73 -10.22
C LEU A 73 -9.36 -5.31 -11.46
N LEU A 74 -10.23 -4.56 -12.14
CA LEU A 74 -10.79 -4.97 -13.43
C LEU A 74 -9.69 -5.08 -14.50
N ALA A 75 -8.72 -4.17 -14.50
CA ALA A 75 -7.56 -4.24 -15.38
C ALA A 75 -6.66 -5.47 -15.12
N TRP A 76 -6.84 -6.19 -14.01
CA TRP A 76 -6.18 -7.47 -13.78
C TRP A 76 -6.79 -8.64 -14.54
N LEU A 77 -8.02 -8.52 -15.05
CA LEU A 77 -8.67 -9.58 -15.82
C LEU A 77 -7.83 -10.06 -17.01
N PRO A 78 -7.29 -9.17 -17.89
CA PRO A 78 -6.36 -9.60 -18.93
C PRO A 78 -5.01 -10.09 -18.40
N LEU A 79 -4.62 -9.70 -17.18
CA LEU A 79 -3.38 -10.11 -16.52
C LEU A 79 -3.49 -11.47 -15.81
N ARG A 80 -4.69 -12.08 -15.77
CA ARG A 80 -5.00 -13.36 -15.13
C ARG A 80 -4.53 -13.44 -13.66
N GLN A 81 -4.58 -12.32 -12.94
CA GLN A 81 -4.23 -12.27 -11.52
C GLN A 81 -5.47 -12.48 -10.66
N ARG A 82 -5.35 -13.32 -9.63
CA ARG A 82 -6.44 -13.56 -8.67
C ARG A 82 -6.28 -12.60 -7.47
N PRO A 83 -7.23 -11.69 -7.21
CA PRO A 83 -7.19 -10.85 -6.03
C PRO A 83 -7.33 -11.71 -4.76
N GLY A 84 -6.53 -11.41 -3.74
CA GLY A 84 -6.67 -12.00 -2.42
C GLY A 84 -7.64 -11.20 -1.53
N LEU A 85 -7.95 -11.72 -0.34
CA LEU A 85 -8.75 -10.99 0.65
C LEU A 85 -8.13 -9.62 0.96
N GLY A 86 -6.81 -9.58 1.18
CA GLY A 86 -6.09 -8.33 1.43
C GLY A 86 -6.21 -7.33 0.28
N THR A 87 -6.29 -7.80 -0.96
CA THR A 87 -6.43 -6.95 -2.15
C THR A 87 -7.78 -6.22 -2.17
N VAL A 88 -8.88 -6.94 -1.94
CA VAL A 88 -10.23 -6.37 -1.95
C VAL A 88 -10.44 -5.51 -0.70
N SER A 89 -10.03 -6.01 0.48
CA SER A 89 -10.09 -5.25 1.72
C SER A 89 -9.29 -3.96 1.63
N ASN A 90 -8.13 -3.96 0.96
CA ASN A 90 -7.33 -2.75 0.76
C ASN A 90 -8.13 -1.66 0.03
N VAL A 91 -8.76 -1.98 -1.11
CA VAL A 91 -9.58 -1.01 -1.85
C VAL A 91 -10.66 -0.40 -0.96
N VAL A 92 -11.44 -1.24 -0.29
CA VAL A 92 -12.64 -0.81 0.43
C VAL A 92 -12.28 -0.08 1.74
N VAL A 93 -11.44 -0.71 2.58
CA VAL A 93 -11.12 -0.18 3.91
C VAL A 93 -10.34 1.13 3.81
N LEU A 94 -9.42 1.25 2.85
CA LEU A 94 -8.65 2.47 2.67
C LEU A 94 -9.54 3.68 2.41
N GLY A 95 -10.43 3.59 1.42
CA GLY A 95 -11.30 4.71 1.06
C GLY A 95 -12.27 5.07 2.17
N LEU A 96 -12.87 4.07 2.83
CA LEU A 96 -13.78 4.31 3.95
C LEU A 96 -13.08 4.99 5.14
N VAL A 97 -11.90 4.50 5.52
CA VAL A 97 -11.16 5.08 6.65
C VAL A 97 -10.58 6.45 6.30
N LEU A 98 -10.16 6.67 5.05
CA LEU A 98 -9.76 7.98 4.56
C LEU A 98 -10.88 9.00 4.75
N ASP A 99 -12.07 8.74 4.21
CA ASP A 99 -13.21 9.66 4.32
C ASP A 99 -13.65 9.86 5.78
N ALA A 100 -13.72 8.78 6.56
CA ALA A 100 -14.06 8.87 7.98
C ALA A 100 -13.04 9.71 8.77
N THR A 101 -11.75 9.61 8.44
CA THR A 101 -10.71 10.41 9.08
C THR A 101 -10.77 11.86 8.64
N LEU A 102 -10.92 12.13 7.34
CA LEU A 102 -11.07 13.50 6.83
C LEU A 102 -12.29 14.22 7.42
N ALA A 103 -13.36 13.49 7.73
CA ALA A 103 -14.57 14.07 8.33
C ALA A 103 -14.37 14.56 9.78
N VAL A 104 -13.36 14.07 10.50
CA VAL A 104 -13.10 14.40 11.91
C VAL A 104 -11.78 15.13 12.13
N LEU A 105 -10.87 15.07 11.17
CA LEU A 105 -9.53 15.65 11.28
C LEU A 105 -9.63 17.18 11.10
N PRO A 106 -9.11 17.99 12.04
CA PRO A 106 -9.15 19.43 11.92
C PRO A 106 -8.16 19.93 10.86
N ASP A 107 -8.51 21.04 10.20
CA ASP A 107 -7.63 21.69 9.26
C ASP A 107 -6.45 22.39 9.97
N PRO A 108 -5.19 22.05 9.63
CA PRO A 108 -4.02 22.67 10.23
C PRO A 108 -3.85 24.10 9.71
N THR A 109 -3.90 25.07 10.61
CA THR A 109 -3.82 26.51 10.27
C THR A 109 -2.41 27.05 10.09
N SER A 110 -1.40 26.38 10.67
CA SER A 110 0.00 26.83 10.66
C SER A 110 0.90 25.89 9.85
N LEU A 111 1.98 26.44 9.27
CA LEU A 111 2.96 25.66 8.53
C LEU A 111 3.60 24.54 9.38
N PRO A 112 3.96 24.75 10.66
CA PRO A 112 4.46 23.66 11.51
C PRO A 112 3.44 22.54 11.71
N ALA A 113 2.15 22.86 11.88
CA ALA A 113 1.10 21.85 12.01
C ALA A 113 0.95 21.03 10.71
N ARG A 114 0.94 21.71 9.55
CA ARG A 114 0.91 21.06 8.23
C ARG A 114 2.12 20.15 8.01
N ALA A 115 3.32 20.62 8.35
CA ALA A 115 4.53 19.82 8.27
C ALA A 115 4.48 18.61 9.22
N GLY A 116 3.96 18.80 10.44
CA GLY A 116 3.72 17.72 11.39
C GLY A 116 2.77 16.65 10.85
N PHE A 117 1.66 17.05 10.25
CA PHE A 117 0.70 16.15 9.61
C PHE A 117 1.35 15.37 8.47
N LEU A 118 2.10 16.05 7.60
CA LEU A 118 2.81 15.41 6.50
C LEU A 118 3.82 14.37 7.00
N VAL A 119 4.69 14.73 7.95
CA VAL A 119 5.72 13.82 8.48
C VAL A 119 5.09 12.64 9.21
N ALA A 120 4.11 12.90 10.09
CA ALA A 120 3.39 11.85 10.80
C ALA A 120 2.68 10.91 9.81
N GLY A 121 2.03 11.47 8.79
CA GLY A 121 1.39 10.72 7.72
C GLY A 121 2.37 9.84 6.95
N ILE A 122 3.53 10.34 6.53
CA ILE A 122 4.55 9.55 5.82
C ILE A 122 5.05 8.38 6.69
N LEU A 123 5.39 8.64 7.95
CA LEU A 123 5.90 7.62 8.88
C LEU A 123 4.84 6.55 9.15
N LEU A 124 3.60 6.99 9.44
CA LEU A 124 2.48 6.09 9.67
C LEU A 124 2.17 5.25 8.43
N ASN A 125 2.26 5.85 7.24
CA ASN A 125 2.06 5.15 5.98
C ASN A 125 3.10 4.03 5.77
N GLY A 126 4.37 4.26 6.17
CA GLY A 126 5.41 3.24 6.15
C GLY A 126 5.07 2.04 7.04
N VAL A 127 4.64 2.30 8.29
CA VAL A 127 4.20 1.26 9.25
C VAL A 127 2.99 0.51 8.72
N ALA A 128 1.99 1.23 8.26
CA ALA A 128 0.75 0.69 7.73
C ALA A 128 1.00 -0.19 6.50
N THR A 129 1.86 0.26 5.59
CA THR A 129 2.28 -0.47 4.38
C THR A 129 2.96 -1.78 4.74
N ALA A 130 3.95 -1.73 5.64
CA ALA A 130 4.63 -2.92 6.12
C ALA A 130 3.68 -3.89 6.85
N ALA A 131 2.73 -3.39 7.64
CA ALA A 131 1.75 -4.19 8.36
C ALA A 131 0.81 -4.97 7.42
N TYR A 132 0.21 -4.31 6.41
CA TYR A 132 -0.73 -4.96 5.49
C TYR A 132 -0.03 -5.90 4.51
N ILE A 133 1.16 -5.54 4.01
CA ILE A 133 1.93 -6.42 3.11
C ILE A 133 2.46 -7.62 3.88
N GLY A 134 2.95 -7.40 5.10
CA GLY A 134 3.62 -8.41 5.93
C GLY A 134 2.73 -9.60 6.31
N VAL A 135 1.41 -9.51 6.16
CA VAL A 135 0.50 -10.63 6.42
C VAL A 135 0.27 -11.54 5.21
N HIS A 136 0.80 -11.22 4.02
CA HIS A 136 0.74 -12.07 2.82
C HIS A 136 -0.69 -12.52 2.42
N LEU A 137 -1.70 -11.66 2.59
CA LEU A 137 -3.10 -11.95 2.25
C LEU A 137 -3.55 -11.43 0.88
N GLY A 138 -2.58 -10.98 0.06
CA GLY A 138 -2.80 -10.45 -1.28
C GLY A 138 -2.17 -9.07 -1.44
N PRO A 139 -1.56 -8.76 -2.60
CA PRO A 139 -1.00 -7.44 -2.87
C PRO A 139 -2.10 -6.39 -3.07
N GLY A 140 -1.80 -5.10 -2.90
CA GLY A 140 -2.73 -4.03 -3.26
C GLY A 140 -2.99 -3.97 -4.77
N PRO A 141 -4.08 -3.35 -5.23
CA PRO A 141 -4.42 -3.21 -6.66
C PRO A 141 -3.27 -2.64 -7.51
N ARG A 142 -2.62 -1.59 -7.00
CA ARG A 142 -1.43 -0.97 -7.61
C ARG A 142 -0.28 -1.97 -7.74
N ASP A 143 0.02 -2.69 -6.66
CA ASP A 143 1.15 -3.61 -6.59
C ASP A 143 0.96 -4.77 -7.56
N GLY A 144 -0.24 -5.33 -7.64
CA GLY A 144 -0.52 -6.37 -8.62
C GLY A 144 -0.57 -5.83 -10.05
N LEU A 145 -1.02 -4.59 -10.30
CA LEU A 145 -0.91 -3.99 -11.64
C LEU A 145 0.56 -3.91 -12.09
N MET A 146 1.43 -3.41 -11.22
CA MET A 146 2.87 -3.35 -11.46
C MET A 146 3.44 -4.74 -11.75
N THR A 147 3.21 -5.73 -10.88
CA THR A 147 3.78 -7.07 -11.08
C THR A 147 3.20 -7.79 -12.30
N GLY A 148 1.93 -7.56 -12.63
CA GLY A 148 1.30 -8.09 -13.84
C GLY A 148 1.88 -7.50 -15.12
N LEU A 149 2.11 -6.19 -15.16
CA LEU A 149 2.77 -5.52 -16.28
C LEU A 149 4.22 -5.97 -16.45
N VAL A 150 4.97 -6.15 -15.35
CA VAL A 150 6.33 -6.72 -15.40
C VAL A 150 6.30 -8.12 -16.01
N ARG A 151 5.41 -9.00 -15.53
CA ARG A 151 5.29 -10.37 -16.07
C ARG A 151 4.89 -10.39 -17.55
N ARG A 152 4.02 -9.47 -17.98
CA ARG A 152 3.53 -9.43 -19.36
C ARG A 152 4.55 -8.81 -20.33
N THR A 153 5.29 -7.79 -19.90
CA THR A 153 6.18 -7.00 -20.78
C THR A 153 7.66 -7.41 -20.70
N GLY A 154 8.06 -8.14 -19.66
CA GLY A 154 9.47 -8.48 -19.41
C GLY A 154 10.35 -7.29 -18.99
N ARG A 155 9.77 -6.10 -18.78
CA ARG A 155 10.51 -4.88 -18.39
C ARG A 155 10.89 -4.90 -16.91
N SER A 156 11.88 -4.11 -16.54
CA SER A 156 12.34 -4.01 -15.15
C SER A 156 11.24 -3.46 -14.23
N VAL A 157 11.23 -3.94 -12.98
CA VAL A 157 10.30 -3.46 -11.94
C VAL A 157 10.41 -1.95 -11.75
N ARG A 158 11.63 -1.41 -11.76
CA ARG A 158 11.88 0.03 -11.65
C ARG A 158 11.18 0.80 -12.76
N LEU A 159 11.35 0.40 -14.02
CA LEU A 159 10.76 1.10 -15.16
C LEU A 159 9.22 1.08 -15.11
N VAL A 160 8.63 -0.09 -14.86
CA VAL A 160 7.17 -0.22 -14.79
C VAL A 160 6.60 0.59 -13.63
N ARG A 161 7.22 0.51 -12.44
CA ARG A 161 6.79 1.26 -11.26
C ARG A 161 6.87 2.76 -11.50
N THR A 162 8.03 3.26 -11.94
CA THR A 162 8.24 4.70 -12.16
C THR A 162 7.31 5.23 -13.25
N SER A 163 7.11 4.50 -14.35
CA SER A 163 6.19 4.96 -15.42
C SER A 163 4.75 5.06 -14.94
N ILE A 164 4.26 4.09 -14.16
CA ILE A 164 2.92 4.16 -13.56
C ILE A 164 2.83 5.34 -12.59
N GLU A 165 3.79 5.49 -11.67
CA GLU A 165 3.80 6.56 -10.67
C GLU A 165 3.84 7.95 -11.31
N VAL A 166 4.70 8.15 -12.31
CA VAL A 166 4.77 9.42 -13.05
C VAL A 166 3.48 9.69 -13.82
N ALA A 167 2.90 8.67 -14.46
CA ALA A 167 1.65 8.83 -15.21
C ALA A 167 0.50 9.23 -14.28
N VAL A 168 0.31 8.55 -13.14
CA VAL A 168 -0.80 8.89 -12.23
C VAL A 168 -0.61 10.26 -11.58
N VAL A 169 0.63 10.65 -11.23
CA VAL A 169 0.93 11.99 -10.72
C VAL A 169 0.65 13.05 -11.77
N ALA A 170 1.14 12.85 -13.00
CA ALA A 170 0.94 13.81 -14.08
C ALA A 170 -0.55 14.01 -14.39
N VAL A 171 -1.30 12.91 -14.56
CA VAL A 171 -2.74 12.98 -14.80
C VAL A 171 -3.46 13.62 -13.62
N GLY A 172 -3.17 13.20 -12.39
CA GLY A 172 -3.79 13.77 -11.20
C GLY A 172 -3.54 15.26 -11.05
N TRP A 173 -2.30 15.70 -11.30
CA TRP A 173 -1.93 17.10 -11.23
C TRP A 173 -2.64 17.94 -12.29
N LEU A 174 -2.75 17.44 -13.53
CA LEU A 174 -3.53 18.09 -14.60
C LEU A 174 -5.04 18.16 -14.28
N LEU A 175 -5.54 17.24 -13.45
CA LEU A 175 -6.91 17.25 -12.97
C LEU A 175 -7.13 18.19 -11.76
N GLY A 176 -6.06 18.73 -11.18
CA GLY A 176 -6.11 19.68 -10.05
C GLY A 176 -5.61 19.11 -8.72
N GLY A 177 -5.16 17.84 -8.69
CA GLY A 177 -4.59 17.23 -7.50
C GLY A 177 -3.30 17.89 -7.03
N THR A 178 -3.04 17.84 -5.73
CA THR A 178 -1.94 18.58 -5.10
C THR A 178 -0.60 17.86 -5.27
N LEU A 179 0.22 18.35 -6.20
CA LEU A 179 1.63 17.99 -6.33
C LEU A 179 2.50 19.03 -5.60
N GLY A 180 3.31 18.60 -4.63
CA GLY A 180 4.13 19.51 -3.84
C GLY A 180 5.35 18.87 -3.20
N ILE A 181 5.98 19.58 -2.26
CA ILE A 181 7.16 19.09 -1.53
C ILE A 181 6.85 17.78 -0.78
N GLY A 182 5.63 17.62 -0.26
CA GLY A 182 5.16 16.41 0.38
C GLY A 182 5.14 15.20 -0.54
N THR A 183 4.83 15.39 -1.83
CA THR A 183 4.88 14.32 -2.84
C THR A 183 6.30 13.83 -3.07
N VAL A 184 7.26 14.76 -3.18
CA VAL A 184 8.68 14.43 -3.35
C VAL A 184 9.22 13.74 -2.10
N LEU A 185 8.94 14.29 -0.91
CA LEU A 185 9.34 13.71 0.37
C LEU A 185 8.77 12.29 0.55
N TYR A 186 7.49 12.10 0.22
CA TYR A 186 6.87 10.77 0.25
C TYR A 186 7.59 9.80 -0.70
N ALA A 187 7.84 10.20 -1.95
CA ALA A 187 8.48 9.36 -2.96
C ALA A 187 9.88 8.89 -2.53
N VAL A 188 10.67 9.75 -1.88
CA VAL A 188 12.02 9.39 -1.40
C VAL A 188 12.00 8.61 -0.09
N ALA A 189 11.04 8.89 0.81
CA ALA A 189 11.02 8.31 2.16
C ALA A 189 10.35 6.93 2.22
N ILE A 190 9.30 6.70 1.43
CA ILE A 190 8.46 5.50 1.58
C ILE A 190 9.24 4.21 1.30
N GLY A 191 10.15 4.23 0.32
CA GLY A 191 10.96 3.06 -0.05
C GLY A 191 11.84 2.57 1.13
N PRO A 192 12.75 3.40 1.65
CA PRO A 192 13.54 3.08 2.83
C PRO A 192 12.71 2.70 4.06
N LEU A 193 11.62 3.43 4.35
CA LEU A 193 10.75 3.13 5.49
C LEU A 193 10.16 1.72 5.40
N VAL A 194 9.56 1.38 4.26
CA VAL A 194 8.97 0.05 4.05
C VAL A 194 10.06 -1.02 4.07
N GLN A 195 11.25 -0.77 3.51
CA GLN A 195 12.36 -1.73 3.54
C GLN A 195 12.78 -2.10 4.96
N VAL A 196 12.80 -1.14 5.89
CA VAL A 196 13.15 -1.37 7.29
C VAL A 196 12.00 -2.03 8.07
N LEU A 197 10.77 -1.59 7.85
CA LEU A 197 9.61 -2.00 8.64
C LEU A 197 9.03 -3.35 8.20
N LEU A 198 9.12 -3.69 6.91
CA LEU A 198 8.50 -4.90 6.36
C LEU A 198 9.03 -6.20 7.00
N PRO A 199 10.34 -6.41 7.21
CA PRO A 199 10.84 -7.60 7.91
C PRO A 199 10.33 -7.70 9.35
N LEU A 200 10.16 -6.57 10.04
CA LEU A 200 9.72 -6.51 11.44
C LEU A 200 8.25 -6.87 11.60
N LEU A 201 7.43 -6.51 10.59
CA LEU A 201 5.99 -6.73 10.61
C LEU A 201 5.56 -7.93 9.74
N SER A 202 6.48 -8.59 9.05
CA SER A 202 6.17 -9.77 8.26
C SER A 202 5.87 -10.97 9.16
N VAL A 203 4.68 -11.54 9.01
CA VAL A 203 4.36 -12.85 9.60
C VAL A 203 4.99 -13.90 8.70
N SER A 204 6.03 -14.60 9.20
CA SER A 204 6.65 -15.71 8.48
C SER A 204 5.57 -16.71 8.04
N PRO A 205 5.47 -17.05 6.73
CA PRO A 205 4.73 -18.22 6.33
C PRO A 205 5.31 -19.40 7.10
N ALA A 206 4.51 -20.06 7.93
CA ALA A 206 4.93 -21.27 8.60
C ALA A 206 5.50 -22.24 7.54
N GLY A 207 6.82 -22.52 7.61
CA GLY A 207 7.47 -23.48 6.73
C GLY A 207 8.44 -22.94 5.66
N ARG A 208 9.23 -21.88 5.92
CA ARG A 208 10.50 -21.75 5.17
C ARG A 208 11.55 -22.59 5.92
N PRO A 209 12.02 -23.73 5.38
CA PRO A 209 13.07 -24.50 6.04
C PRO A 209 14.28 -23.57 6.19
N THR A 210 14.82 -23.48 7.41
CA THR A 210 16.18 -23.01 7.61
C THR A 210 17.06 -23.86 6.70
N ARG A 211 17.58 -23.26 5.63
CA ARG A 211 18.50 -23.93 4.71
C ARG A 211 19.62 -24.51 5.58
N PRO A 212 19.83 -25.84 5.64
CA PRO A 212 20.94 -26.39 6.40
C PRO A 212 22.22 -25.71 5.93
N ALA A 213 23.06 -25.26 6.87
CA ALA A 213 24.38 -24.76 6.57
C ALA A 213 25.05 -25.75 5.61
N ALA A 214 25.47 -25.28 4.44
CA ALA A 214 26.05 -26.13 3.42
C ALA A 214 27.22 -26.91 4.04
N ALA A 215 27.12 -28.24 4.01
CA ALA A 215 28.20 -29.11 4.45
C ALA A 215 29.47 -28.77 3.63
N PRO A 216 30.66 -28.69 4.25
CA PRO A 216 31.89 -28.43 3.52
C PRO A 216 32.08 -29.49 2.43
N LEU A 217 32.32 -29.04 1.20
CA LEU A 217 32.63 -29.94 0.08
C LEU A 217 33.90 -30.75 0.42
N PRO A 218 33.91 -32.08 0.18
CA PRO A 218 35.10 -32.88 0.37
C PRO A 218 36.20 -32.38 -0.57
N ARG A 219 37.37 -32.11 0.01
CA ARG A 219 38.59 -31.81 -0.75
C ARG A 219 39.08 -33.12 -1.37
N GLY A 220 38.95 -33.23 -2.69
CA GLY A 220 39.72 -34.19 -3.48
C GLY A 220 41.15 -33.71 -3.65
#